data_AF-A0A2X1B5B4-F1
#
_entry.id   AF-A0A2X1B5B4-F1
#
_cell.length_a   1.000
_cell.length_b   1.000
_cell.length_c   1.000
_cell.angle_alpha   90.00
_cell.angle_beta   90.00
_cell.angle_gamma   90.00
#
_symmetry.space_group_name_H-M   'P 1'
#
loop_
_entity.id
_entity.type
_entity.pdbx_description
1 polymer ?
#
loop_
_entity_poly.entity_id
_entity_poly.type
_entity_poly.pdbx_seq_one_letter_code
_entity_poly.pdbx_strand_id
1 'polypeptide(L)'
;MLKTAALLAAAVVITNLSAHDRALAQDGPIVTGNRPTETADAVKTREAIAYARPLPRGAPSADYPLVAWCDALVTGHADLGETLTSRAPEDVELVRLGRLEAQDFRSALAAAAPRQSATSKAEAEQAVAAVKAQWAPLMANPDAEARSQSFGLFFGLPGRCEHAARRLRDNITTPPATLESVGIN
;
A
#
# COMPACT_ATOMS: atom_id res chain seq x y z
N MET A 1 -54.32 59.28 14.04
CA MET A 1 -52.91 59.40 14.50
C MET A 1 -52.35 57.99 14.65
N LEU A 2 -51.09 57.82 14.27
CA LEU A 2 -50.47 56.57 13.81
C LEU A 2 -49.70 55.85 14.94
N LYS A 3 -49.54 54.51 14.81
CA LYS A 3 -48.59 53.58 15.48
C LYS A 3 -49.06 53.07 16.87
N THR A 4 -48.95 51.80 17.27
CA THR A 4 -47.88 50.81 17.00
C THR A 4 -48.31 49.37 17.38
N ALA A 5 -47.91 48.42 16.53
CA ALA A 5 -47.37 47.07 16.78
C ALA A 5 -48.13 45.96 17.55
N ALA A 6 -48.19 44.83 16.85
CA ALA A 6 -48.55 43.49 17.26
C ALA A 6 -47.51 42.80 18.16
N LEU A 7 -47.93 41.74 18.86
CA LEU A 7 -47.11 40.55 19.07
C LEU A 7 -48.00 39.32 19.32
N LEU A 8 -47.86 38.34 18.41
CA LEU A 8 -48.50 37.04 18.42
C LEU A 8 -47.89 36.10 19.46
N ALA A 9 -48.71 35.13 19.85
CA ALA A 9 -48.45 34.07 20.80
C ALA A 9 -47.65 32.87 20.23
N ALA A 10 -47.17 32.08 21.19
CA ALA A 10 -47.07 30.61 21.22
C ALA A 10 -45.72 29.91 20.89
N ALA A 11 -45.22 29.31 21.98
CA ALA A 11 -44.24 28.25 22.20
C ALA A 11 -43.99 27.21 21.09
N VAL A 12 -42.72 26.81 20.94
CA VAL A 12 -42.30 25.41 20.73
C VAL A 12 -41.00 25.14 21.50
N VAL A 13 -41.00 23.98 22.14
CA VAL A 13 -40.01 23.40 23.05
C VAL A 13 -38.75 22.90 22.32
N ILE A 14 -37.60 23.15 22.97
CA ILE A 14 -36.37 22.35 23.09
C ILE A 14 -36.32 21.05 22.25
N THR A 15 -35.34 20.93 21.34
CA THR A 15 -34.41 19.78 21.21
C THR A 15 -33.49 19.98 20.01
N ASN A 16 -32.23 20.38 20.22
CA ASN A 16 -31.17 20.27 19.21
C ASN A 16 -29.78 20.10 19.89
N LEU A 17 -29.70 19.29 20.94
CA LEU A 17 -28.43 18.94 21.60
C LEU A 17 -27.88 17.56 21.19
N SER A 18 -28.59 16.80 20.34
CA SER A 18 -28.25 15.41 20.05
C SER A 18 -27.08 15.18 19.07
N ALA A 19 -26.42 16.24 18.59
CA ALA A 19 -25.29 16.13 17.66
C ALA A 19 -23.92 16.10 18.38
N HIS A 20 -23.80 16.73 19.55
CA HIS A 20 -22.52 16.77 20.29
C HIS A 20 -22.23 15.46 21.02
N ASP A 21 -23.26 14.75 21.50
CA ASP A 21 -23.10 13.48 22.21
C ASP A 21 -22.61 12.34 21.32
N ARG A 22 -22.79 12.43 19.99
CA ARG A 22 -22.26 11.42 19.05
C ARG A 22 -20.76 11.54 18.81
N ALA A 23 -20.18 12.73 18.96
CA ALA A 23 -18.75 12.95 18.77
C ALA A 23 -17.93 12.46 19.98
N LEU A 24 -18.43 12.70 21.20
CA LEU A 24 -17.77 12.24 22.44
C LEU A 24 -17.84 10.72 22.66
N ALA A 25 -18.80 10.03 22.02
CA ALA A 25 -18.88 8.57 22.07
C ALA A 25 -17.75 7.86 21.30
N GLN A 26 -16.91 8.60 20.54
CA GLN A 26 -15.75 8.05 19.84
C GLN A 26 -14.45 8.11 20.65
N ASP A 27 -14.43 8.81 21.79
CA ASP A 27 -13.26 8.90 22.69
C ASP A 27 -13.25 7.77 23.74
N GLY A 28 -13.71 6.58 23.36
CA GLY A 28 -13.45 5.36 24.12
C GLY A 28 -11.98 4.93 23.96
N PRO A 29 -11.42 4.16 24.90
CA PRO A 29 -10.07 3.62 24.74
C PRO A 29 -9.96 2.86 23.41
N ILE A 30 -8.99 3.24 22.57
CA ILE A 30 -8.69 2.53 21.33
C ILE A 30 -8.24 1.11 21.69
N VAL A 31 -9.15 0.15 21.59
CA VAL A 31 -8.87 -1.26 21.85
C VAL A 31 -7.99 -1.79 20.72
N THR A 32 -6.68 -1.81 20.92
CA THR A 32 -5.71 -2.40 19.97
C THR A 32 -5.57 -3.91 20.12
N GLY A 33 -6.10 -4.50 21.19
CA GLY A 33 -5.81 -5.87 21.62
C GLY A 33 -6.68 -6.99 21.05
N ASN A 34 -7.76 -6.67 20.33
CA ASN A 34 -8.61 -7.69 19.70
C ASN A 34 -9.21 -7.13 18.40
N ARG A 35 -8.35 -6.91 17.40
CA ARG A 35 -8.81 -6.48 16.09
C ARG A 35 -9.61 -7.64 15.47
N PRO A 36 -10.90 -7.49 15.16
CA PRO A 36 -11.56 -8.46 14.29
C PRO A 36 -10.70 -8.58 13.02
N THR A 37 -10.51 -9.81 12.54
CA THR A 37 -9.93 -10.04 11.22
C THR A 37 -10.65 -9.15 10.23
N GLU A 38 -9.89 -8.47 9.37
CA GLU A 38 -10.44 -7.59 8.37
C GLU A 38 -11.56 -8.30 7.59
N THR A 39 -12.66 -7.57 7.33
CA THR A 39 -13.80 -8.14 6.59
C THR A 39 -13.43 -8.38 5.14
N ALA A 40 -14.03 -9.39 4.51
CA ALA A 40 -13.82 -9.67 3.09
C ALA A 40 -14.16 -8.46 2.20
N ASP A 41 -15.20 -7.68 2.57
CA ASP A 41 -15.58 -6.47 1.87
C ASP A 41 -14.52 -5.37 1.97
N ALA A 42 -13.89 -5.19 3.14
CA ALA A 42 -12.80 -4.24 3.30
C ALA A 42 -11.57 -4.65 2.46
N VAL A 43 -11.22 -5.94 2.44
CA VAL A 43 -10.14 -6.46 1.57
C VAL A 43 -10.44 -6.19 0.11
N LYS A 44 -11.69 -6.45 -0.33
CA LYS A 44 -12.14 -6.26 -1.71
C LYS A 44 -12.09 -4.79 -2.12
N THR A 45 -12.52 -3.88 -1.25
CA THR A 45 -12.46 -2.43 -1.48
C THR A 45 -11.02 -1.94 -1.61
N ARG A 46 -10.11 -2.37 -0.72
CA ARG A 46 -8.69 -1.98 -0.82
C ARG A 46 -8.02 -2.53 -2.07
N GLU A 47 -8.33 -3.76 -2.44
CA GLU A 47 -7.87 -4.34 -3.71
C GLU A 47 -8.37 -3.52 -4.91
N ALA A 48 -9.65 -3.14 -4.95
CA ALA A 48 -10.19 -2.32 -6.03
C ALA A 48 -9.44 -0.98 -6.15
N ILE A 49 -9.17 -0.31 -5.03
CA ILE A 49 -8.40 0.93 -4.99
C ILE A 49 -6.98 0.72 -5.51
N ALA A 50 -6.30 -0.34 -5.06
CA ALA A 50 -4.94 -0.66 -5.49
C ALA A 50 -4.86 -1.00 -6.99
N TYR A 51 -5.86 -1.69 -7.52
CA TYR A 51 -5.90 -2.09 -8.92
C TYR A 51 -6.38 -0.99 -9.87
N ALA A 52 -7.11 0.02 -9.38
CA ALA A 52 -7.55 1.18 -10.16
C ALA A 52 -6.41 2.16 -10.50
N ARG A 53 -5.28 2.11 -9.79
CA ARG A 53 -4.15 2.98 -10.06
C ARG A 53 -3.29 2.43 -11.20
N PRO A 54 -2.90 3.28 -12.18
CA PRO A 54 -1.93 2.89 -13.19
C PRO A 54 -0.63 2.42 -12.54
N LEU A 55 -0.07 1.33 -13.09
CA LEU A 55 1.24 0.86 -12.70
C LEU A 55 2.34 1.82 -13.19
N PRO A 56 3.45 1.97 -12.45
CA PRO A 56 4.58 2.75 -12.92
C PRO A 56 5.18 2.14 -14.19
N ARG A 57 5.88 2.96 -14.96
CA ARG A 57 6.53 2.52 -16.20
C ARG A 57 7.45 1.33 -15.93
N GLY A 58 7.29 0.27 -16.73
CA GLY A 58 8.12 -0.94 -16.64
C GLY A 58 7.64 -1.99 -15.64
N ALA A 59 6.61 -1.70 -14.83
CA ALA A 59 5.99 -2.71 -13.99
C ALA A 59 5.08 -3.64 -14.81
N PRO A 60 5.21 -4.97 -14.67
CA PRO A 60 4.31 -5.93 -15.32
C PRO A 60 2.87 -5.83 -14.80
N SER A 61 1.87 -6.14 -15.64
CA SER A 61 0.45 -6.08 -15.26
C SER A 61 -0.06 -7.37 -14.60
N ALA A 62 0.53 -8.52 -14.94
CA ALA A 62 0.17 -9.81 -14.37
C ALA A 62 0.80 -10.01 -12.98
N ASP A 63 0.06 -10.63 -12.06
CA ASP A 63 0.44 -10.69 -10.64
C ASP A 63 1.81 -11.36 -10.39
N TYR A 64 2.13 -12.47 -11.06
CA TYR A 64 3.40 -13.19 -10.84
C TYR A 64 4.64 -12.36 -11.24
N PRO A 65 4.76 -11.87 -12.49
CA PRO A 65 5.89 -11.00 -12.85
C PRO A 65 5.86 -9.65 -12.12
N LEU A 66 4.68 -9.13 -11.74
CA LEU A 66 4.58 -7.93 -10.92
C LEU A 66 5.19 -8.14 -9.54
N VAL A 67 4.87 -9.24 -8.85
CA VAL A 67 5.42 -9.49 -7.50
C VAL A 67 6.93 -9.74 -7.56
N ALA A 68 7.45 -10.37 -8.60
CA ALA A 68 8.89 -10.50 -8.81
C ALA A 68 9.57 -9.13 -9.03
N TRP A 69 8.92 -8.23 -9.76
CA TRP A 69 9.36 -6.85 -9.92
C TRP A 69 9.35 -6.08 -8.58
N CYS A 70 8.31 -6.26 -7.76
CA CYS A 70 8.19 -5.66 -6.43
C CYS A 70 9.30 -6.17 -5.47
N ASP A 71 9.56 -7.48 -5.44
CA ASP A 71 10.69 -8.08 -4.68
C ASP A 71 12.03 -7.47 -5.09
N ALA A 72 12.28 -7.33 -6.39
CA ALA A 72 13.51 -6.75 -6.89
C ALA A 72 13.68 -5.27 -6.51
N LEU A 73 12.58 -4.50 -6.47
CA LEU A 73 12.62 -3.09 -6.06
C LEU A 73 13.01 -2.95 -4.60
N VAL A 74 12.31 -3.65 -3.71
CA VAL A 74 12.55 -3.54 -2.27
C VAL A 74 13.89 -4.15 -1.89
N THR A 75 14.26 -5.27 -2.51
CA THR A 75 15.60 -5.86 -2.32
C THR A 75 16.68 -4.87 -2.75
N GLY A 76 16.53 -4.21 -3.90
CA GLY A 76 17.50 -3.22 -4.38
C GLY A 76 17.58 -1.96 -3.51
N HIS A 77 16.46 -1.51 -2.94
CA HIS A 77 16.46 -0.41 -1.95
C HIS A 77 17.23 -0.81 -0.67
N ALA A 78 16.97 -2.00 -0.15
CA ALA A 78 17.68 -2.54 1.00
C ALA A 78 19.18 -2.74 0.70
N ASP A 79 19.53 -3.22 -0.50
CA ASP A 79 20.92 -3.36 -0.96
C ASP A 79 21.62 -1.99 -1.04
N LEU A 80 20.95 -0.96 -1.58
CA LEU A 80 21.47 0.41 -1.59
C LEU A 80 21.73 0.94 -0.18
N GLY A 81 20.81 0.69 0.75
CA GLY A 81 20.96 1.06 2.17
C GLY A 81 22.18 0.42 2.82
N GLU A 82 22.53 -0.81 2.47
CA GLU A 82 23.74 -1.48 2.97
C GLU A 82 25.05 -0.84 2.47
N THR A 83 25.00 -0.06 1.37
CA THR A 83 26.18 0.66 0.86
C THR A 83 26.50 1.97 1.61
N LEU A 84 25.62 2.39 2.52
CA LEU A 84 25.74 3.65 3.23
C LEU A 84 26.76 3.55 4.38
N THR A 85 27.69 4.49 4.45
CA THR A 85 28.78 4.50 5.44
C THR A 85 28.37 5.08 6.79
N SER A 86 27.38 5.97 6.80
CA SER A 86 26.93 6.72 7.98
C SER A 86 25.41 6.52 8.19
N ARG A 87 24.99 5.27 8.41
CA ARG A 87 23.58 4.93 8.59
C ARG A 87 23.04 5.48 9.91
N ALA A 88 21.97 6.25 9.84
CA ALA A 88 21.17 6.57 11.00
C ALA A 88 20.41 5.30 11.48
N PRO A 89 19.98 5.23 12.75
CA PRO A 89 19.18 4.11 13.24
C PRO A 89 17.92 3.84 12.38
N GLU A 90 17.31 4.90 11.84
CA GLU A 90 16.16 4.83 10.95
C GLU A 90 16.49 4.13 9.62
N ASP A 91 17.69 4.36 9.06
CA ASP A 91 18.13 3.71 7.82
C ASP A 91 18.29 2.20 8.03
N VAL A 92 18.85 1.79 9.19
CA VAL A 92 18.99 0.38 9.56
C VAL A 92 17.63 -0.28 9.66
N GLU A 93 16.65 0.40 10.28
CA GLU A 93 15.30 -0.11 10.41
C GLU A 93 14.58 -0.19 9.06
N LEU A 94 14.75 0.79 8.18
CA LEU A 94 14.19 0.76 6.82
C LEU A 94 14.76 -0.41 6.01
N VAL A 95 16.07 -0.66 6.08
CA VAL A 95 16.68 -1.84 5.45
C VAL A 95 16.07 -3.12 6.02
N ARG A 96 15.94 -3.24 7.35
CA ARG A 96 15.35 -4.42 7.99
C ARG A 96 13.90 -4.65 7.54
N LEU A 97 13.08 -3.60 7.51
CA LEU A 97 11.69 -3.67 7.06
C LEU A 97 11.61 -4.06 5.58
N GLY A 98 12.45 -3.48 4.71
CA GLY A 98 12.52 -3.86 3.31
C GLY A 98 12.88 -5.34 3.13
N ARG A 99 13.81 -5.89 3.91
CA ARG A 99 14.12 -7.34 3.86
C ARG A 99 12.94 -8.22 4.24
N LEU A 100 12.14 -7.81 5.23
CA LEU A 100 10.93 -8.53 5.63
C LEU A 100 9.87 -8.48 4.53
N GLU A 101 9.63 -7.32 3.95
CA GLU A 101 8.69 -7.17 2.83
C GLU A 101 9.12 -7.99 1.60
N ALA A 102 10.41 -7.95 1.25
CA ALA A 102 10.96 -8.79 0.19
C ALA A 102 10.79 -10.30 0.49
N GLN A 103 10.89 -10.70 1.75
CA GLN A 103 10.63 -12.09 2.16
C GLN A 103 9.16 -12.48 1.94
N ASP A 104 8.20 -11.58 2.19
CA ASP A 104 6.78 -11.84 1.94
C ASP A 104 6.51 -12.05 0.44
N PHE A 105 7.13 -11.25 -0.43
CA PHE A 105 7.03 -11.44 -1.89
C PHE A 105 7.67 -12.74 -2.35
N ARG A 106 8.88 -13.06 -1.89
CA ARG A 106 9.54 -14.34 -2.21
C ARG A 106 8.72 -15.55 -1.77
N SER A 107 8.07 -15.45 -0.61
CA SER A 107 7.18 -16.51 -0.11
C SER A 107 5.95 -16.68 -1.00
N ALA A 108 5.33 -15.59 -1.46
CA ALA A 108 4.22 -15.64 -2.41
C ALA A 108 4.64 -16.21 -3.78
N LEU A 109 5.80 -15.79 -4.31
CA LEU A 109 6.36 -16.32 -5.55
C LEU A 109 6.62 -17.83 -5.44
N ALA A 110 7.27 -18.28 -4.36
CA ALA A 110 7.53 -19.70 -4.14
C ALA A 110 6.23 -20.52 -4.07
N ALA A 111 5.21 -20.02 -3.35
CA ALA A 111 3.92 -20.68 -3.25
C ALA A 111 3.18 -20.79 -4.61
N ALA A 112 3.38 -19.82 -5.49
CA ALA A 112 2.75 -19.77 -6.81
C ALA A 112 3.56 -20.43 -7.93
N ALA A 113 4.87 -20.60 -7.76
CA ALA A 113 5.80 -21.08 -8.80
C ALA A 113 5.39 -22.41 -9.48
N PRO A 114 4.81 -23.42 -8.80
CA PRO A 114 4.37 -24.66 -9.45
C PRO A 114 3.21 -24.44 -10.44
N ARG A 115 2.43 -23.36 -10.27
CA ARG A 115 1.25 -23.04 -11.07
C ARG A 115 1.53 -22.11 -12.24
N GLN A 116 2.77 -21.59 -12.35
CA GLN A 116 3.13 -20.64 -13.40
C GLN A 116 3.59 -21.32 -14.68
N SER A 117 3.18 -20.74 -15.81
CA SER A 117 3.70 -21.09 -17.13
C SER A 117 5.18 -20.69 -17.28
N ALA A 118 5.87 -21.30 -18.25
CA ALA A 118 7.23 -20.91 -18.59
C ALA A 118 7.31 -19.44 -19.04
N THR A 119 6.33 -18.97 -19.80
CA THR A 119 6.24 -17.56 -20.23
C THR A 119 6.16 -16.61 -19.04
N SER A 120 5.30 -16.88 -18.06
CA SER A 120 5.14 -16.01 -16.88
C SER A 120 6.42 -15.96 -16.03
N LYS A 121 7.14 -17.09 -15.92
CA LYS A 121 8.44 -17.13 -15.24
C LYS A 121 9.50 -16.32 -15.99
N ALA A 122 9.55 -16.42 -17.31
CA ALA A 122 10.48 -15.64 -18.13
C ALA A 122 10.19 -14.13 -18.04
N GLU A 123 8.93 -13.73 -18.05
CA GLU A 123 8.52 -12.32 -17.83
C GLU A 123 8.95 -11.82 -16.44
N ALA A 124 8.81 -12.66 -15.41
CA ALA A 124 9.25 -12.33 -14.05
C ALA A 124 10.77 -12.13 -13.98
N GLU A 125 11.55 -13.03 -14.59
CA GLU A 125 13.01 -12.91 -14.66
C GLU A 125 13.45 -11.65 -15.40
N GLN A 126 12.80 -11.31 -16.52
CA GLN A 126 13.07 -10.07 -17.26
C GLN A 126 12.75 -8.83 -16.44
N ALA A 127 11.63 -8.82 -15.73
CA ALA A 127 11.24 -7.71 -14.88
C ALA A 127 12.23 -7.50 -13.72
N VAL A 128 12.69 -8.58 -13.09
CA VAL A 128 13.75 -8.54 -12.06
C VAL A 128 15.05 -7.99 -12.64
N ALA A 129 15.47 -8.46 -13.81
CA ALA A 129 16.70 -8.00 -14.45
C ALA A 129 16.64 -6.50 -14.77
N ALA A 130 15.50 -6.01 -15.26
CA ALA A 130 15.30 -4.60 -15.55
C ALA A 130 15.41 -3.73 -14.28
N VAL A 131 14.83 -4.17 -13.17
CA VAL A 131 14.94 -3.45 -11.88
C VAL A 131 16.36 -3.45 -11.35
N LYS A 132 17.05 -4.59 -11.40
CA LYS A 132 18.46 -4.68 -10.98
C LYS A 132 19.35 -3.72 -11.79
N ALA A 133 19.09 -3.59 -13.09
CA ALA A 133 19.81 -2.64 -13.94
C ALA A 133 19.57 -1.18 -13.55
N GLN A 134 18.41 -0.84 -12.98
CA GLN A 134 18.12 0.50 -12.46
C GLN A 134 18.88 0.80 -11.16
N TRP A 135 18.98 -0.17 -10.26
CA TRP A 135 19.70 -0.01 -8.99
C TRP A 135 21.23 -0.01 -9.14
N ALA A 136 21.76 -0.78 -10.10
CA ALA A 136 23.20 -0.93 -10.32
C ALA A 136 23.98 0.41 -10.37
N PRO A 137 23.59 1.42 -11.16
CA PRO A 137 24.31 2.70 -11.19
C PRO A 137 24.24 3.48 -9.87
N LEU A 138 23.14 3.35 -9.11
CA LEU A 138 23.00 4.01 -7.81
C LEU A 138 23.95 3.38 -6.78
N MET A 139 23.99 2.05 -6.72
CA MET A 139 24.90 1.34 -5.82
C MET A 139 26.38 1.56 -6.18
N ALA A 140 26.70 1.66 -7.47
CA ALA A 140 28.06 1.89 -7.96
C ALA A 140 28.53 3.34 -7.86
N ASN A 141 27.67 4.29 -7.48
CA ASN A 141 28.03 5.69 -7.37
C ASN A 141 29.08 5.88 -6.24
N PRO A 142 30.29 6.41 -6.52
CA PRO A 142 31.33 6.58 -5.51
C PRO A 142 30.96 7.62 -4.44
N ASP A 143 30.07 8.56 -4.75
CA ASP A 143 29.62 9.59 -3.83
C ASP A 143 28.62 9.01 -2.81
N ALA A 144 29.04 8.96 -1.55
CA ALA A 144 28.22 8.44 -0.45
C ALA A 144 27.00 9.32 -0.16
N GLU A 145 27.09 10.64 -0.36
CA GLU A 145 25.95 11.53 -0.15
C GLU A 145 24.88 11.30 -1.23
N ALA A 146 25.28 11.18 -2.49
CA ALA A 146 24.37 10.84 -3.57
C ALA A 146 23.67 9.49 -3.37
N ARG A 147 24.37 8.47 -2.84
CA ARG A 147 23.73 7.18 -2.47
C ARG A 147 22.72 7.36 -1.33
N SER A 148 23.06 8.14 -0.31
CA SER A 148 22.16 8.43 0.82
C SER A 148 20.91 9.17 0.37
N GLN A 149 21.05 10.17 -0.49
CA GLN A 149 19.90 10.89 -1.07
C GLN A 149 19.03 9.94 -1.89
N SER A 150 19.64 9.09 -2.73
CA SER A 150 18.92 8.10 -3.54
C SER A 150 18.14 7.10 -2.67
N PHE A 151 18.74 6.64 -1.57
CA PHE A 151 18.08 5.75 -0.60
C PHE A 151 16.84 6.41 0.02
N GLY A 152 16.91 7.70 0.36
CA GLY A 152 15.79 8.46 0.94
C GLY A 152 14.65 8.78 -0.03
N LEU A 153 14.84 8.63 -1.35
CA LEU A 153 13.81 8.89 -2.36
C LEU A 153 12.85 7.72 -2.57
N PHE A 154 13.22 6.51 -2.12
CA PHE A 154 12.35 5.35 -2.25
C PHE A 154 11.27 5.41 -1.16
N PHE A 155 10.02 5.64 -1.54
CA PHE A 155 8.91 5.74 -0.60
C PHE A 155 7.86 4.66 -0.88
N GLY A 156 8.06 3.49 -0.29
CA GLY A 156 7.13 2.36 -0.31
C GLY A 156 6.81 1.82 -1.70
N LEU A 157 6.25 0.61 -1.74
CA LEU A 157 5.68 0.08 -2.97
C LEU A 157 4.24 0.56 -3.16
N PRO A 158 3.74 0.58 -4.42
CA PRO A 158 2.32 0.73 -4.65
C PRO A 158 1.59 -0.43 -3.97
N GLY A 159 0.50 -0.14 -3.24
CA GLY A 159 -0.29 -1.17 -2.50
C GLY A 159 -0.75 -2.37 -3.35
N ARG A 160 -0.70 -2.24 -4.68
CA ARG A 160 -0.95 -3.33 -5.63
C ARG A 160 0.06 -4.49 -5.48
N CYS A 161 1.30 -4.24 -5.08
CA CYS A 161 2.32 -5.29 -4.89
C CYS A 161 1.88 -6.31 -3.83
N GLU A 162 1.41 -5.83 -2.69
CA GLU A 162 0.95 -6.63 -1.55
C GLU A 162 -0.36 -7.36 -1.88
N HIS A 163 -1.26 -6.70 -2.60
CA HIS A 163 -2.48 -7.35 -3.09
C HIS A 163 -2.19 -8.44 -4.12
N ALA A 164 -1.28 -8.21 -5.08
CA ALA A 164 -0.85 -9.22 -6.03
C ALA A 164 -0.17 -10.41 -5.32
N ALA A 165 0.69 -10.15 -4.33
CA ALA A 165 1.34 -11.20 -3.53
C ALA A 165 0.32 -12.05 -2.76
N ARG A 166 -0.70 -11.43 -2.16
CA ARG A 166 -1.81 -12.14 -1.53
C ARG A 166 -2.52 -13.05 -2.53
N ARG A 167 -2.88 -12.51 -3.71
CA ARG A 167 -3.57 -13.27 -4.75
C ARG A 167 -2.77 -14.48 -5.22
N LEU A 168 -1.45 -14.34 -5.39
CA LEU A 168 -0.55 -15.45 -5.73
C LEU A 168 -0.53 -16.54 -4.66
N ARG A 169 -0.30 -16.13 -3.41
CA ARG A 169 -0.22 -17.04 -2.25
C ARG A 169 -1.52 -17.81 -2.05
N ASP A 170 -2.65 -17.12 -2.12
CA ASP A 170 -3.97 -17.66 -1.84
C ASP A 170 -4.65 -18.26 -3.09
N ASN A 171 -3.94 -18.30 -4.22
CA ASN A 171 -4.41 -18.81 -5.51
C ASN A 171 -5.72 -18.15 -6.00
N ILE A 172 -5.85 -16.84 -5.81
CA ILE A 172 -7.00 -16.05 -6.25
C ILE A 172 -6.86 -15.78 -7.75
N THR A 173 -7.64 -16.48 -8.56
CA THR A 173 -7.63 -16.35 -10.02
C THR A 173 -8.76 -15.47 -10.56
N THR A 174 -9.74 -15.11 -9.72
CA THR A 174 -10.81 -14.19 -10.09
C THR A 174 -10.23 -12.80 -10.35
N PRO A 175 -10.68 -12.07 -11.38
CA PRO A 175 -10.25 -10.70 -11.60
C PRO A 175 -10.45 -9.82 -10.36
N PRO A 176 -9.54 -8.86 -10.10
CA PRO A 176 -9.71 -7.86 -9.06
C PRO A 176 -11.04 -7.11 -9.21
N ALA A 177 -11.64 -6.72 -8.09
CA ALA A 177 -12.84 -5.89 -8.09
C ALA A 177 -12.56 -4.52 -8.74
N THR A 178 -13.55 -3.95 -9.43
CA THR A 178 -13.49 -2.57 -9.91
C THR A 178 -14.00 -1.62 -8.85
N LEU A 179 -13.71 -0.31 -8.97
CA LEU A 179 -14.23 0.72 -8.07
C LEU A 179 -15.76 0.70 -8.02
N GLU A 180 -16.41 0.59 -9.18
CA GLU A 180 -17.87 0.57 -9.29
C GLU A 180 -18.45 -0.67 -8.59
N SER A 181 -17.78 -1.82 -8.72
CA SER A 181 -18.22 -3.08 -8.09
C SER A 181 -18.13 -3.09 -6.56
N VAL A 182 -17.44 -2.11 -5.98
CA VAL A 182 -17.36 -1.88 -4.53
C VAL A 182 -18.06 -0.58 -4.10
N GLY A 183 -18.81 0.06 -5.01
CA GLY A 183 -19.61 1.25 -4.72
C GLY A 183 -18.81 2.57 -4.66
N ILE A 184 -17.63 2.62 -5.29
CA ILE A 184 -16.82 3.84 -5.44
C ILE A 184 -16.95 4.32 -6.89
N ASN A 185 -17.44 5.54 -7.08
CA ASN A 185 -17.61 6.19 -8.40
C ASN A 185 -16.74 7.44 -8.49
#